data_AF-A0A434CBB9-F1
#
_entry.id   AF-A0A434CBB9-F1
#
_cell.length_a   1.000
_cell.length_b   1.000
_cell.length_c   1.000
_cell.angle_alpha   90.00
_cell.angle_beta   90.00
_cell.angle_gamma   90.00
#
_symmetry.space_group_name_H-M   'P 1'
#
loop_
_entity.id
_entity.type
_entity.pdbx_description
1 polymer ?
#
loop_
_entity_poly.entity_id
_entity_poly.type
_entity_poly.pdbx_seq_one_letter_code
_entity_poly.pdbx_strand_id
1 'polypeptide(L)'
;GVLQAPQSGWADPLVVTLLAASVICFVAFVFVERRAQRPMLDLTLFAYPRFVGVQFLAAAPAYAFVVLLVLLPIRFIGIEGMSEIKAGQLMICLSGPLLILPMLAGQLARWIAPATICGVGLLVAAAGLVWLSLTPPVDSALVAPLMLIGVGIALPWGLMDGLAVSVVPRERAGMAVGIFNTTRVACEGVALAIVMATLSGFTAAHLAAQGTASSTQAAAAAQLLVTGNLGEAAQHLPQAGAIVLVQAYEAAFDRLLIVLAAITVMTAIVVFLGLRRGSASEHETVALPAGQEG
;
A
#
# COMPACT_ATOMS: atom_id res chain seq x y z
N GLY A 1 -1.57 15.83 -10.18
CA GLY A 1 -2.97 15.49 -9.91
C GLY A 1 -3.17 15.22 -8.44
N VAL A 2 -3.22 13.95 -8.03
CA VAL A 2 -3.56 13.54 -6.65
C VAL A 2 -2.64 14.14 -5.58
N LEU A 3 -1.32 14.19 -5.81
CA LEU A 3 -0.37 14.82 -4.85
C LEU A 3 -0.58 16.33 -4.67
N GLN A 4 -1.08 17.00 -5.71
CA GLN A 4 -1.23 18.45 -5.73
C GLN A 4 -2.64 18.89 -5.31
N ALA A 5 -3.61 17.96 -5.31
CA ALA A 5 -4.99 18.20 -4.92
C ALA A 5 -5.13 18.72 -3.46
N PRO A 6 -4.35 18.26 -2.47
CA PRO A 6 -4.37 18.86 -1.14
C PRO A 6 -3.94 20.33 -1.15
N GLN A 7 -2.85 20.66 -1.84
CA GLN A 7 -2.28 22.02 -1.84
C GLN A 7 -3.10 23.02 -2.66
N SER A 8 -3.51 22.63 -3.87
CA SER A 8 -4.18 23.52 -4.83
C SER A 8 -5.71 23.41 -4.80
N GLY A 9 -6.24 22.34 -4.21
CA GLY A 9 -7.67 22.02 -4.21
C GLY A 9 -8.07 21.11 -5.38
N TRP A 10 -9.15 20.34 -5.18
CA TRP A 10 -9.65 19.38 -6.18
C TRP A 10 -10.23 20.04 -7.45
N ALA A 11 -10.67 21.29 -7.34
CA ALA A 11 -11.23 22.07 -8.46
C ALA A 11 -10.16 22.88 -9.21
N ASP A 12 -8.90 22.80 -8.81
CA ASP A 12 -7.81 23.52 -9.48
C ASP A 12 -7.68 23.05 -10.94
N PRO A 13 -7.63 23.97 -11.92
CA PRO A 13 -7.51 23.62 -13.33
C PRO A 13 -6.30 22.72 -13.65
N LEU A 14 -5.19 22.87 -12.95
CA LEU A 14 -3.99 22.05 -13.12
C LEU A 14 -4.22 20.63 -12.57
N VAL A 15 -4.89 20.49 -11.42
CA VAL A 15 -5.23 19.17 -10.86
C VAL A 15 -6.19 18.43 -11.80
N VAL A 16 -7.24 19.11 -12.27
CA VAL A 16 -8.24 18.54 -13.19
C VAL A 16 -7.62 18.18 -14.53
N THR A 17 -6.77 19.04 -15.12
CA THR A 17 -6.11 18.75 -16.40
C THR A 17 -5.14 17.57 -16.28
N LEU A 18 -4.37 17.45 -15.20
CA LEU A 18 -3.50 16.29 -14.99
C LEU A 18 -4.27 14.99 -14.80
N LEU A 19 -5.40 15.02 -14.08
CA LEU A 19 -6.26 13.84 -13.92
C LEU A 19 -6.94 13.46 -15.24
N ALA A 20 -7.48 14.45 -15.97
CA ALA A 20 -8.09 14.22 -17.28
C ALA A 20 -7.07 13.69 -18.30
N ALA A 21 -5.86 14.26 -18.34
CA ALA A 21 -4.78 13.79 -19.20
C ALA A 21 -4.39 12.34 -18.87
N SER A 22 -4.32 11.96 -17.59
CA SER A 22 -4.08 10.57 -17.18
C SER A 22 -5.15 9.61 -17.70
N VAL A 23 -6.44 9.97 -17.60
CA VAL A 23 -7.55 9.17 -18.12
C VAL A 23 -7.48 9.07 -19.65
N ILE A 24 -7.21 10.19 -20.35
CA ILE A 24 -7.09 10.21 -21.81
C ILE A 24 -5.93 9.32 -22.27
N CYS A 25 -4.76 9.42 -21.64
CA CYS A 25 -3.61 8.58 -21.94
C CYS A 25 -3.91 7.09 -21.69
N PHE A 26 -4.61 6.76 -20.60
CA PHE A 26 -5.01 5.38 -20.32
C PHE A 26 -5.98 4.83 -21.37
N VAL A 27 -7.01 5.60 -21.75
CA VAL A 27 -7.98 5.20 -22.78
C VAL A 27 -7.30 5.07 -24.14
N ALA A 28 -6.41 6.00 -24.50
CA ALA A 28 -5.61 5.92 -25.72
C ALA A 28 -4.72 4.67 -25.72
N PHE A 29 -4.04 4.37 -24.61
CA PHE A 29 -3.23 3.16 -24.46
C PHE A 29 -4.05 1.89 -24.67
N VAL A 30 -5.21 1.77 -24.02
CA VAL A 30 -6.12 0.61 -24.19
C VAL A 30 -6.59 0.47 -25.63
N PHE A 31 -6.92 1.58 -26.30
CA PHE A 31 -7.35 1.55 -27.70
C PHE A 31 -6.22 1.14 -28.66
N VAL A 32 -5.02 1.68 -28.45
CA VAL A 32 -3.83 1.33 -29.25
C VAL A 32 -3.49 -0.14 -29.08
N GLU A 33 -3.47 -0.65 -27.84
CA GLU A 33 -3.11 -2.05 -27.60
C GLU A 33 -4.17 -3.03 -28.11
N ARG A 34 -5.45 -2.67 -28.03
CA ARG A 34 -6.51 -3.50 -28.64
C ARG A 34 -6.44 -3.57 -30.17
N ARG A 35 -5.82 -2.58 -30.81
CA ARG A 35 -5.75 -2.49 -32.28
C ARG A 35 -4.40 -2.96 -32.84
N ALA A 36 -3.37 -3.12 -32.00
CA ALA A 36 -2.05 -3.58 -32.40
C ALA A 36 -2.07 -5.07 -32.82
N GLN A 37 -1.38 -5.40 -33.91
CA GLN A 37 -1.26 -6.80 -34.38
C GLN A 37 -0.34 -7.67 -33.52
N ARG A 38 0.58 -7.04 -32.77
CA ARG A 38 1.46 -7.68 -31.79
C ARG A 38 1.47 -6.80 -30.53
N PRO A 39 0.42 -6.87 -29.69
CA PRO A 39 0.30 -6.00 -28.53
C PRO A 39 1.44 -6.27 -27.55
N MET A 40 1.98 -5.21 -26.92
CA MET A 40 2.99 -5.38 -25.87
C MET A 40 2.36 -5.87 -24.57
N LEU A 41 1.05 -5.62 -24.40
CA LEU A 41 0.25 -6.05 -23.27
C LEU A 41 -0.96 -6.85 -23.73
N ASP A 42 -0.98 -8.14 -23.37
CA ASP A 42 -2.11 -9.00 -23.67
C ASP A 42 -3.19 -8.83 -22.59
N LEU A 43 -4.19 -8.03 -22.90
CA LEU A 43 -5.30 -7.70 -22.00
C LEU A 43 -6.15 -8.93 -21.63
N THR A 44 -6.06 -10.05 -22.35
CA THR A 44 -6.76 -11.28 -21.95
C THR A 44 -6.20 -11.84 -20.64
N LEU A 45 -4.99 -11.47 -20.25
CA LEU A 45 -4.40 -11.87 -18.97
C LEU A 45 -5.23 -11.40 -17.76
N PHE A 46 -5.86 -10.22 -17.85
CA PHE A 46 -6.75 -9.72 -16.80
C PHE A 46 -8.08 -10.47 -16.67
N ALA A 47 -8.44 -11.31 -17.65
CA ALA A 47 -9.58 -12.20 -17.52
C ALA A 47 -9.32 -13.37 -16.55
N TYR A 48 -8.05 -13.67 -16.25
CA TYR A 48 -7.68 -14.74 -15.33
C TYR A 48 -7.63 -14.24 -13.88
N PRO A 49 -8.44 -14.82 -12.96
CA PRO A 49 -8.44 -14.42 -11.55
C PRO A 49 -7.08 -14.53 -10.86
N ARG A 50 -6.22 -15.47 -11.30
CA ARG A 50 -4.84 -15.61 -10.79
C ARG A 50 -3.99 -14.38 -11.10
N PHE A 51 -4.05 -13.90 -12.34
CA PHE A 51 -3.26 -12.73 -12.76
C PHE A 51 -3.70 -11.48 -12.00
N VAL A 52 -5.01 -11.26 -11.86
CA VAL A 52 -5.56 -10.17 -11.04
C VAL A 52 -5.08 -10.28 -9.59
N GLY A 53 -5.14 -11.48 -8.98
CA GLY A 53 -4.63 -11.71 -7.63
C GLY A 53 -3.16 -11.35 -7.46
N VAL A 54 -2.32 -11.66 -8.46
CA VAL A 54 -0.90 -11.28 -8.44
C VAL A 54 -0.70 -9.76 -8.60
N GLN A 55 -1.52 -9.07 -9.40
CA GLN A 55 -1.45 -7.61 -9.47
C GLN A 55 -1.84 -6.93 -8.15
N PHE A 56 -2.84 -7.47 -7.44
CA PHE A 56 -3.18 -7.01 -6.09
C PHE A 56 -2.05 -7.29 -5.09
N LEU A 57 -1.38 -8.44 -5.22
CA LEU A 57 -0.18 -8.76 -4.43
C LEU A 57 0.97 -7.77 -4.71
N ALA A 58 1.11 -7.28 -5.95
CA ALA A 58 2.07 -6.25 -6.32
C ALA A 58 1.77 -4.90 -5.65
N ALA A 59 0.49 -4.57 -5.51
CA ALA A 59 0.03 -3.32 -4.92
C ALA A 59 0.05 -3.35 -3.38
N ALA A 60 -0.03 -4.53 -2.76
CA ALA A 60 -0.19 -4.65 -1.31
C ALA A 60 0.91 -3.96 -0.47
N PRO A 61 2.20 -4.14 -0.81
CA PRO A 61 3.26 -3.50 -0.05
C PRO A 61 3.28 -1.98 -0.16
N ALA A 62 2.72 -1.41 -1.24
CA ALA A 62 2.66 0.03 -1.43
C ALA A 62 1.96 0.73 -0.26
N TYR A 63 0.77 0.26 0.11
CA TYR A 63 -0.02 0.89 1.17
C TYR A 63 0.19 0.28 2.56
N ALA A 64 0.61 -0.99 2.66
CA ALA A 64 0.83 -1.65 3.95
C ALA A 64 2.21 -1.41 4.55
N PHE A 65 3.21 -1.03 3.74
CA PHE A 65 4.60 -0.90 4.17
C PHE A 65 5.28 0.36 3.62
N VAL A 66 5.31 0.57 2.30
CA VAL A 66 6.09 1.66 1.68
C VAL A 66 5.64 3.04 2.15
N VAL A 67 4.33 3.24 2.26
CA VAL A 67 3.76 4.46 2.85
C VAL A 67 4.25 4.71 4.28
N LEU A 68 4.40 3.67 5.10
CA LEU A 68 4.87 3.82 6.48
C LEU A 68 6.34 4.27 6.56
N LEU A 69 7.16 3.89 5.58
CA LEU A 69 8.55 4.36 5.49
C LEU A 69 8.65 5.87 5.33
N VAL A 70 7.60 6.52 4.82
CA VAL A 70 7.52 7.98 4.71
C VAL A 70 6.85 8.58 5.94
N LEU A 71 5.70 8.03 6.34
CA LEU A 71 4.91 8.62 7.43
C LEU A 71 5.56 8.50 8.80
N LEU A 72 6.21 7.37 9.12
CA LEU A 72 6.76 7.15 10.45
C LEU A 72 7.94 8.06 10.79
N PRO A 73 8.93 8.30 9.89
CA PRO A 73 9.95 9.31 10.16
C PRO A 73 9.38 10.72 10.34
N ILE A 74 8.38 11.09 9.52
CA ILE A 74 7.69 12.38 9.64
C ILE A 74 7.03 12.51 11.02
N ARG A 75 6.34 11.45 11.46
CA ARG A 75 5.71 11.37 12.78
C ARG A 75 6.74 11.44 13.91
N PHE A 76 7.72 10.54 13.91
CA PHE A 76 8.68 10.41 15.01
C PHE A 76 9.55 11.64 15.16
N ILE A 77 10.10 12.17 14.07
CA ILE A 77 11.05 13.29 14.11
C ILE A 77 10.30 14.62 14.09
N GLY A 78 9.38 14.79 13.14
CA GLY A 78 8.73 16.09 12.89
C GLY A 78 7.62 16.44 13.88
N ILE A 79 6.85 15.45 14.34
CA ILE A 79 5.70 15.67 15.23
C ILE A 79 6.05 15.36 16.68
N GLU A 80 6.63 14.18 16.95
CA GLU A 80 6.94 13.72 18.29
C GLU A 80 8.30 14.23 18.80
N GLY A 81 9.14 14.79 17.92
CA GLY A 81 10.43 15.36 18.30
C GLY A 81 11.47 14.34 18.77
N MET A 82 11.34 13.06 18.38
CA MET A 82 12.32 12.03 18.67
C MET A 82 13.66 12.32 17.96
N SER A 83 14.76 11.83 18.54
CA SER A 83 16.07 11.89 17.88
C SER A 83 16.10 11.01 16.63
N GLU A 84 16.89 11.42 15.61
CA GLU A 84 16.96 10.66 14.35
C GLU A 84 17.52 9.26 14.56
N ILE A 85 18.41 9.09 15.55
CA ILE A 85 18.98 7.78 15.91
C ILE A 85 17.87 6.82 16.39
N LYS A 86 16.97 7.29 17.26
CA LYS A 86 15.87 6.47 17.77
C LYS A 86 14.85 6.13 16.68
N ALA A 87 14.47 7.12 15.87
CA ALA A 87 13.60 6.90 14.73
C ALA A 87 14.21 5.86 13.77
N GLY A 88 15.52 5.94 13.50
CA GLY A 88 16.26 4.96 12.72
C GLY A 88 16.21 3.54 13.30
N GLN A 89 16.35 3.40 14.63
CA GLN A 89 16.22 2.10 15.30
C GLN A 89 14.81 1.48 15.13
N LEU A 90 13.75 2.29 15.24
CA LEU A 90 12.38 1.82 15.00
C LEU A 90 12.16 1.45 13.53
N MET A 91 12.77 2.16 12.58
CA MET A 91 12.71 1.81 11.15
C MET A 91 13.44 0.49 10.85
N ILE A 92 14.50 0.18 11.59
CA ILE A 92 15.15 -1.14 11.54
C ILE A 92 14.20 -2.23 12.05
N CYS A 93 13.42 -1.98 13.11
CA CYS A 93 12.41 -2.95 13.55
C CYS A 93 11.33 -3.21 12.48
N LEU A 94 10.92 -2.16 11.76
CA LEU A 94 9.97 -2.29 10.66
C LEU A 94 10.57 -3.06 9.46
N SER A 95 11.81 -2.75 9.06
CA SER A 95 12.41 -3.25 7.82
C SER A 95 13.27 -4.50 8.01
N GLY A 96 13.77 -4.74 9.21
CA GLY A 96 14.68 -5.83 9.56
C GLY A 96 14.14 -7.23 9.22
N PRO A 97 12.85 -7.54 9.44
CA PRO A 97 12.28 -8.82 9.02
C PRO A 97 12.44 -9.10 7.52
N LEU A 98 12.41 -8.08 6.67
CA LEU A 98 12.55 -8.24 5.21
C LEU A 98 13.95 -8.71 4.80
N LEU A 99 14.95 -8.66 5.68
CA LEU A 99 16.29 -9.17 5.36
C LEU A 99 16.34 -10.70 5.33
N ILE A 100 15.52 -11.37 6.14
CA ILE A 100 15.63 -12.82 6.40
C ILE A 100 14.37 -13.56 5.96
N LEU A 101 13.19 -13.01 6.26
CA LEU A 101 11.90 -13.70 6.09
C LEU A 101 11.54 -13.98 4.62
N PRO A 102 11.93 -13.17 3.61
CA PRO A 102 11.66 -13.51 2.21
C PRO A 102 12.29 -14.83 1.77
N MET A 103 13.51 -15.13 2.24
CA MET A 103 14.19 -16.40 1.96
C MET A 103 13.43 -17.58 2.60
N LEU A 104 12.97 -17.39 3.84
CA LEU A 104 12.18 -18.38 4.55
C LEU A 104 10.82 -18.61 3.87
N ALA A 105 10.18 -17.57 3.36
CA ALA A 105 8.93 -17.67 2.60
C ALA A 105 9.10 -18.55 1.36
N GLY A 106 10.20 -18.40 0.62
CA GLY A 106 10.54 -19.26 -0.52
C GLY A 106 10.72 -20.73 -0.15
N GLN A 107 11.36 -21.02 0.98
CA GLN A 107 11.45 -22.40 1.50
C GLN A 107 10.09 -22.94 1.95
N LEU A 108 9.28 -22.12 2.62
CA LEU A 108 7.96 -22.50 3.12
C LEU A 108 6.99 -22.81 1.98
N ALA A 109 7.13 -22.13 0.84
CA ALA A 109 6.35 -22.36 -0.37
C ALA A 109 6.52 -23.76 -0.98
N ARG A 110 7.54 -24.52 -0.56
CA ARG A 110 7.68 -25.94 -0.92
C ARG A 110 6.68 -26.86 -0.21
N TRP A 111 6.16 -26.41 0.93
CA TRP A 111 5.31 -27.22 1.82
C TRP A 111 3.90 -26.64 1.95
N ILE A 112 3.77 -25.31 1.88
CA ILE A 112 2.51 -24.58 2.02
C ILE A 112 2.20 -23.86 0.72
N ALA A 113 0.93 -23.88 0.29
CA ALA A 113 0.50 -23.17 -0.89
C ALA A 113 0.85 -21.66 -0.81
N PRO A 114 1.48 -21.06 -1.84
CA PRO A 114 1.86 -19.64 -1.83
C PRO A 114 0.69 -18.70 -1.53
N ALA A 115 -0.52 -19.04 -1.99
CA ALA A 115 -1.75 -18.31 -1.69
C ALA A 115 -1.98 -18.14 -0.17
N THR A 116 -1.74 -19.20 0.59
CA THR A 116 -1.91 -19.21 2.05
C THR A 116 -0.79 -18.40 2.72
N ILE A 117 0.46 -18.55 2.27
CA ILE A 117 1.60 -17.80 2.82
C ILE A 117 1.38 -16.29 2.63
N CYS A 118 1.04 -15.86 1.41
CA CYS A 118 0.79 -14.44 1.13
C CYS A 118 -0.44 -13.92 1.87
N GLY A 119 -1.55 -14.68 1.89
CA GLY A 119 -2.77 -14.30 2.60
C GLY A 119 -2.54 -14.14 4.11
N VAL A 120 -1.87 -15.11 4.74
CA VAL A 120 -1.53 -15.04 6.18
C VAL A 120 -0.58 -13.88 6.46
N GLY A 121 0.45 -13.68 5.63
CA GLY A 121 1.38 -12.57 5.80
C GLY A 121 0.68 -11.20 5.75
N LEU A 122 -0.23 -11.00 4.79
CA LEU A 122 -1.03 -9.77 4.71
C LEU A 122 -1.95 -9.59 5.93
N LEU A 123 -2.56 -10.66 6.45
CA LEU A 123 -3.36 -10.59 7.68
C LEU A 123 -2.50 -10.25 8.91
N VAL A 124 -1.29 -10.80 9.00
CA VAL A 124 -0.32 -10.46 10.05
C VAL A 124 0.09 -8.98 9.94
N ALA A 125 0.34 -8.48 8.73
CA ALA A 125 0.64 -7.07 8.51
C ALA A 125 -0.54 -6.17 8.92
N ALA A 126 -1.77 -6.55 8.57
CA ALA A 126 -2.98 -5.84 8.98
C ALA A 126 -3.16 -5.83 10.51
N ALA A 127 -2.89 -6.95 11.18
CA ALA A 127 -2.90 -7.01 12.64
C ALA A 127 -1.84 -6.07 13.26
N GLY A 128 -0.65 -6.00 12.67
CA GLY A 128 0.39 -5.05 13.06
C GLY A 128 -0.03 -3.59 12.88
N LEU A 129 -0.70 -3.26 11.78
CA LEU A 129 -1.27 -1.91 11.54
C LEU A 129 -2.32 -1.54 12.60
N VAL A 130 -3.24 -2.46 12.92
CA VAL A 130 -4.24 -2.23 13.97
C VAL A 130 -3.57 -2.09 15.33
N TRP A 131 -2.60 -2.95 15.65
CA TRP A 131 -1.87 -2.85 16.91
C TRP A 131 -1.13 -1.51 17.02
N LEU A 132 -0.46 -1.09 15.96
CA LEU A 132 0.20 0.22 15.92
C LEU A 132 -0.80 1.38 16.15
N SER A 133 -2.01 1.30 15.61
CA SER A 133 -3.07 2.32 15.80
C SER A 133 -3.61 2.43 17.24
N LEU A 134 -3.36 1.41 18.06
CA LEU A 134 -3.75 1.37 19.47
C LEU A 134 -2.59 1.64 20.42
N THR A 135 -1.38 1.79 19.86
CA THR A 135 -0.15 1.85 20.65
C THR A 135 0.17 3.31 20.98
N PRO A 136 0.31 3.66 22.27
CA PRO A 136 0.70 5.01 22.65
C PRO A 136 2.12 5.31 22.13
N PRO A 137 2.47 6.59 21.92
CA PRO A 137 3.77 7.04 21.39
C PRO A 137 4.88 6.88 22.44
N VAL A 138 5.17 5.63 22.81
CA VAL A 138 6.22 5.24 23.75
C VAL A 138 7.17 4.29 23.05
N ASP A 139 8.45 4.67 22.97
CA ASP A 139 9.49 4.00 22.19
C ASP A 139 9.45 2.46 22.25
N SER A 140 9.35 1.89 23.46
CA SER A 140 9.39 0.44 23.68
C SER A 140 8.12 -0.29 23.22
N ALA A 141 6.97 0.40 23.23
CA ALA A 141 5.69 -0.17 22.84
C ALA A 141 5.56 -0.27 21.31
N LEU A 142 6.27 0.58 20.56
CA LEU A 142 6.23 0.64 19.09
C LEU A 142 7.01 -0.50 18.42
N VAL A 143 7.98 -1.11 19.11
CA VAL A 143 8.85 -2.15 18.53
C VAL A 143 8.06 -3.37 18.06
N ALA A 144 7.17 -3.90 18.92
CA ALA A 144 6.40 -5.10 18.61
C ALA A 144 5.45 -4.93 17.40
N PRO A 145 4.61 -3.89 17.30
CA PRO A 145 3.74 -3.70 16.14
C PRO A 145 4.54 -3.44 14.85
N LEU A 146 5.65 -2.70 14.90
CA LEU A 146 6.49 -2.45 13.72
C LEU A 146 7.13 -3.75 13.20
N MET A 147 7.68 -4.57 14.11
CA MET A 147 8.19 -5.89 13.76
C MET A 147 7.10 -6.77 13.16
N LEU A 148 5.88 -6.73 13.71
CA LEU A 148 4.76 -7.54 13.21
C LEU A 148 4.35 -7.14 11.78
N ILE A 149 4.31 -5.83 11.49
CA ILE A 149 4.08 -5.32 10.13
C ILE A 149 5.17 -5.82 9.18
N GLY A 150 6.44 -5.68 9.57
CA GLY A 150 7.59 -6.14 8.79
C GLY A 150 7.57 -7.64 8.50
N VAL A 151 7.31 -8.47 9.52
CA VAL A 151 7.18 -9.93 9.37
C VAL A 151 6.02 -10.27 8.44
N GLY A 152 4.87 -9.62 8.62
CA GLY A 152 3.69 -9.86 7.80
C GLY A 152 3.95 -9.59 6.32
N ILE A 153 4.53 -8.44 5.99
CA ILE A 153 4.76 -8.07 4.58
C ILE A 153 5.93 -8.83 3.95
N ALA A 154 6.94 -9.23 4.72
CA ALA A 154 8.11 -9.94 4.21
C ALA A 154 7.76 -11.29 3.56
N LEU A 155 6.70 -11.95 4.02
CA LEU A 155 6.23 -13.23 3.47
C LEU A 155 5.71 -13.10 2.02
N PRO A 156 4.69 -12.27 1.72
CA PRO A 156 4.34 -11.85 0.37
C PRO A 156 5.55 -11.41 -0.44
N TRP A 157 6.46 -10.63 0.17
CA TRP A 157 7.57 -10.03 -0.54
C TRP A 157 8.52 -11.05 -1.15
N GLY A 158 8.81 -12.14 -0.43
CA GLY A 158 9.68 -13.21 -0.93
C GLY A 158 9.09 -14.07 -2.03
N LEU A 159 7.77 -14.01 -2.24
CA LEU A 159 7.08 -14.87 -3.22
C LEU A 159 6.57 -14.11 -4.45
N MET A 160 6.45 -12.79 -4.37
CA MET A 160 5.72 -11.99 -5.36
C MET A 160 6.32 -12.09 -6.78
N ASP A 161 7.64 -12.04 -6.92
CA ASP A 161 8.30 -12.05 -8.24
C ASP A 161 8.17 -13.42 -8.91
N GLY A 162 8.30 -14.51 -8.14
CA GLY A 162 8.09 -15.87 -8.64
C GLY A 162 6.63 -16.15 -9.00
N LEU A 163 5.69 -15.57 -8.24
CA LEU A 163 4.27 -15.65 -8.54
C LEU A 163 3.90 -14.87 -9.81
N ALA A 164 4.54 -13.72 -10.07
CA ALA A 164 4.35 -12.95 -11.31
C ALA A 164 4.73 -13.74 -12.56
N VAL A 165 5.81 -14.52 -12.49
CA VAL A 165 6.25 -15.36 -13.62
C VAL A 165 5.38 -16.61 -13.77
N SER A 166 4.95 -17.23 -12.66
CA SER A 166 4.28 -18.54 -12.71
C SER A 166 2.80 -18.50 -13.14
N VAL A 167 2.17 -17.33 -13.19
CA VAL A 167 0.75 -17.20 -13.56
C VAL A 167 0.49 -17.09 -15.07
N VAL A 168 1.54 -17.12 -15.90
CA VAL A 168 1.43 -17.04 -17.36
C VAL A 168 2.33 -18.06 -18.06
N PRO A 169 2.00 -18.46 -19.30
CA PRO A 169 2.90 -19.28 -20.13
C PRO A 169 4.27 -18.63 -20.29
N ARG A 170 5.32 -19.44 -20.45
CA ARG A 170 6.72 -18.98 -20.51
C ARG A 170 6.95 -17.92 -21.58
N GLU A 171 6.22 -18.00 -22.68
CA GLU A 171 6.29 -17.08 -23.81
C GLU A 171 5.78 -15.67 -23.46
N ARG A 172 4.97 -15.55 -22.40
CA ARG A 172 4.37 -14.29 -21.92
C ARG A 172 4.93 -13.83 -20.57
N ALA A 173 5.89 -14.56 -19.99
CA ALA A 173 6.47 -14.26 -18.68
C ALA A 173 7.07 -12.85 -18.59
N GLY A 174 7.78 -12.41 -19.64
CA GLY A 174 8.35 -11.06 -19.69
C GLY A 174 7.29 -9.96 -19.61
N MET A 175 6.14 -10.16 -20.25
CA MET A 175 5.01 -9.23 -20.20
C MET A 175 4.40 -9.17 -18.80
N ALA A 176 4.13 -10.34 -18.19
CA ALA A 176 3.56 -10.40 -16.85
C ALA A 176 4.44 -9.71 -15.80
N VAL A 177 5.75 -9.96 -15.83
CA VAL A 177 6.71 -9.29 -14.93
C VAL A 177 6.77 -7.78 -15.18
N GLY A 178 6.73 -7.34 -16.44
CA GLY A 178 6.68 -5.92 -16.78
C GLY A 178 5.45 -5.24 -16.20
N ILE A 179 4.27 -5.85 -16.34
CA ILE A 179 3.01 -5.34 -15.80
C ILE A 179 3.02 -5.34 -14.27
N PHE A 180 3.56 -6.41 -13.66
CA PHE A 180 3.72 -6.55 -12.23
C PHE A 180 4.57 -5.43 -11.64
N ASN A 181 5.78 -5.22 -12.15
CA ASN A 181 6.69 -4.17 -11.68
C ASN A 181 6.12 -2.77 -11.91
N THR A 182 5.50 -2.53 -13.07
CA THR A 182 4.84 -1.26 -13.36
C THR A 182 3.71 -0.99 -12.38
N THR A 183 2.88 -2.00 -12.09
CA THR A 183 1.80 -1.89 -11.11
C THR A 183 2.34 -1.60 -9.72
N ARG A 184 3.38 -2.33 -9.28
CA ARG A 184 4.04 -2.13 -7.98
C ARG A 184 4.48 -0.68 -7.80
N VAL A 185 5.32 -0.17 -8.71
CA VAL A 185 5.88 1.19 -8.61
C VAL A 185 4.80 2.27 -8.79
N ALA A 186 3.86 2.08 -9.72
CA ALA A 186 2.75 3.02 -9.89
C ALA A 186 1.89 3.10 -8.62
N CYS A 187 1.61 1.95 -7.99
CA CYS A 187 0.85 1.89 -6.75
C CYS A 187 1.59 2.55 -5.59
N GLU A 188 2.92 2.46 -5.48
CA GLU A 188 3.68 3.15 -4.43
C GLU A 188 3.46 4.67 -4.43
N GLY A 189 3.59 5.31 -5.60
CA GLY A 189 3.36 6.75 -5.74
C GLY A 189 1.90 7.15 -5.51
N VAL A 190 0.95 6.39 -6.09
CA VAL A 190 -0.48 6.65 -5.92
C VAL A 190 -0.93 6.43 -4.47
N ALA A 191 -0.47 5.36 -3.82
CA ALA A 191 -0.78 5.07 -2.43
C ALA A 191 -0.27 6.18 -1.52
N LEU A 192 0.98 6.62 -1.70
CA LEU A 192 1.53 7.73 -0.91
C LEU A 192 0.71 9.00 -1.08
N ALA A 193 0.32 9.35 -2.31
CA ALA A 193 -0.51 10.52 -2.56
C ALA A 193 -1.87 10.45 -1.85
N ILE A 194 -2.56 9.32 -1.97
CA ILE A 194 -3.87 9.10 -1.35
C ILE A 194 -3.74 9.11 0.17
N VAL A 195 -2.73 8.44 0.72
CA VAL A 195 -2.52 8.38 2.18
C VAL A 195 -2.22 9.77 2.74
N MET A 196 -1.31 10.52 2.12
CA MET A 196 -0.97 11.87 2.58
C MET A 196 -2.19 12.81 2.53
N ALA A 197 -2.97 12.74 1.45
CA ALA A 197 -4.22 13.49 1.32
C ALA A 197 -5.26 13.07 2.37
N THR A 198 -5.41 11.77 2.63
CA THR A 198 -6.35 11.22 3.61
C THR A 198 -5.96 11.63 5.03
N LEU A 199 -4.67 11.53 5.37
CA LEU A 199 -4.15 11.96 6.66
C LEU A 199 -4.40 13.46 6.87
N SER A 200 -4.11 14.29 5.86
CA SER A 200 -4.36 15.73 5.91
C SER A 200 -5.84 16.03 6.10
N GLY A 201 -6.72 15.33 5.37
CA GLY A 201 -8.18 15.45 5.53
C GLY A 201 -8.67 15.07 6.92
N PHE A 202 -8.19 13.96 7.48
CA PHE A 202 -8.55 13.52 8.84
C PHE A 202 -8.06 14.49 9.91
N THR A 203 -6.83 14.99 9.79
CA THR A 203 -6.26 15.98 10.70
C THR A 203 -7.06 17.29 10.64
N ALA A 204 -7.36 17.78 9.43
CA ALA A 204 -8.16 19.00 9.25
C ALA A 204 -9.58 18.86 9.82
N ALA A 205 -10.22 17.71 9.59
CA ALA A 205 -11.54 17.42 10.15
C ALA A 205 -11.51 17.37 11.69
N HIS A 206 -10.46 16.81 12.28
CA HIS A 206 -10.29 16.78 13.72
C HIS A 206 -10.09 18.19 14.31
N LEU A 207 -9.24 19.02 13.70
CA LEU A 207 -9.04 20.42 14.10
C LEU A 207 -10.34 21.23 14.02
N ALA A 208 -11.07 21.11 12.90
CA ALA A 208 -12.33 21.82 12.70
C ALA A 208 -13.40 21.40 13.72
N ALA A 209 -13.45 20.12 14.09
CA ALA A 209 -14.39 19.61 15.09
C ALA A 209 -14.13 20.14 16.51
N GLN A 210 -12.89 20.51 16.83
CA GLN A 210 -12.56 21.14 18.11
C GLN A 210 -12.93 22.63 18.19
N GLY A 211 -13.38 23.23 17.07
CA GLY A 211 -13.78 24.64 17.02
C GLY A 211 -12.61 25.63 17.15
N THR A 212 -11.36 25.17 17.06
CA THR A 212 -10.15 25.98 17.23
C THR A 212 -9.73 26.75 15.98
N ALA A 213 -10.35 26.46 14.83
CA ALA A 213 -9.97 27.01 13.53
C ALA A 213 -11.14 27.01 12.53
N SER A 214 -11.11 27.95 11.57
CA SER A 214 -11.95 27.84 10.37
C SER A 214 -11.51 26.66 9.49
N SER A 215 -12.39 26.16 8.61
CA SER A 215 -12.09 25.02 7.72
C SER A 215 -10.82 25.23 6.89
N THR A 216 -10.60 26.44 6.38
CA THR A 216 -9.42 26.78 5.58
C THR A 216 -8.13 26.79 6.43
N GLN A 217 -8.17 27.33 7.64
CA GLN A 217 -7.01 27.33 8.53
C GLN A 217 -6.67 25.93 9.03
N ALA A 218 -7.69 25.12 9.34
CA ALA A 218 -7.51 23.71 9.72
C ALA A 218 -6.86 22.91 8.58
N ALA A 219 -7.29 23.13 7.34
CA ALA A 219 -6.68 22.49 6.16
C ALA A 219 -5.21 22.88 5.97
N ALA A 220 -4.87 24.18 6.10
CA ALA A 220 -3.49 24.65 5.97
C ALA A 220 -2.58 24.08 7.07
N ALA A 221 -3.02 24.10 8.33
CA ALA A 221 -2.26 23.52 9.43
C ALA A 221 -2.11 22.00 9.29
N ALA A 222 -3.15 21.29 8.84
CA ALA A 222 -3.08 19.86 8.59
C ALA A 222 -2.06 19.50 7.51
N GLN A 223 -1.92 20.30 6.45
CA GLN A 223 -0.90 20.09 5.42
C GLN A 223 0.51 20.21 6.00
N LEU A 224 0.76 21.24 6.82
CA LEU A 224 2.05 21.43 7.49
C LEU A 224 2.38 20.26 8.43
N LEU A 225 1.40 19.79 9.20
CA LEU A 225 1.55 18.63 10.09
C LEU A 225 1.86 17.34 9.32
N VAL A 226 1.19 17.10 8.20
CA VAL A 226 1.46 15.91 7.36
C VAL A 226 2.87 15.93 6.74
N THR A 227 3.48 17.10 6.62
CA THR A 227 4.89 17.25 6.23
C THR A 227 5.87 17.30 7.40
N GLY A 228 5.39 17.17 8.65
CA GLY A 228 6.22 17.18 9.86
C GLY A 228 6.62 18.57 10.36
N ASN A 229 6.00 19.63 9.86
CA ASN A 229 6.32 21.01 10.22
C ASN A 229 5.41 21.53 11.35
N LEU A 230 5.58 20.96 12.55
CA LEU A 230 4.78 21.32 13.73
C LEU A 230 4.96 22.80 14.13
N GLY A 231 6.18 23.34 13.98
CA GLY A 231 6.50 24.73 14.31
C GLY A 231 5.70 25.73 13.47
N GLU A 232 5.70 25.57 12.14
CA GLU A 232 4.90 26.43 11.26
C GLU A 232 3.39 26.22 11.44
N ALA A 233 2.96 24.98 11.71
CA ALA A 233 1.55 24.70 12.01
C ALA A 233 1.08 25.45 13.27
N ALA A 234 1.90 25.49 14.32
CA ALA A 234 1.62 26.24 15.53
C ALA A 234 1.59 27.76 15.31
N GLN A 235 2.41 28.28 14.38
CA GLN A 235 2.36 29.69 13.99
C GLN A 235 1.10 30.05 13.20
N HIS A 236 0.59 29.14 12.36
CA HIS A 236 -0.66 29.34 11.61
C HIS A 236 -1.91 29.20 12.49
N LEU A 237 -1.83 28.38 13.55
CA LEU A 237 -2.91 28.17 14.53
C LEU A 237 -2.42 28.35 15.97
N PRO A 238 -2.07 29.60 16.36
CA PRO A 238 -1.59 29.87 17.72
C PRO A 238 -2.65 29.57 18.78
N GLN A 239 -3.93 29.60 18.40
CA GLN A 239 -5.07 29.30 19.27
C GLN A 239 -5.19 27.82 19.61
N ALA A 240 -4.69 26.91 18.75
CA ALA A 240 -4.79 25.48 18.97
C ALA A 240 -3.74 24.98 19.97
N GLY A 241 -2.58 25.62 20.08
CA GLY A 241 -1.49 25.12 20.94
C GLY A 241 -0.89 23.80 20.42
N ALA A 242 0.38 23.53 20.74
CA ALA A 242 1.11 22.39 20.18
C ALA A 242 0.50 21.03 20.55
N ILE A 243 -0.05 20.90 21.76
CA ILE A 243 -0.66 19.64 22.24
C ILE A 243 -1.86 19.23 21.39
N VAL A 244 -2.74 20.19 21.05
CA VAL A 244 -3.92 19.90 20.22
C VAL A 244 -3.54 19.49 18.81
N LEU A 245 -2.51 20.13 18.25
CA LEU A 245 -2.01 19.81 16.91
C LEU A 245 -1.45 18.38 16.86
N VAL A 246 -0.65 17.99 17.87
CA VAL A 246 -0.12 16.63 18.00
C VAL A 246 -1.26 15.63 18.19
N GLN A 247 -2.20 15.88 19.10
CA GLN A 247 -3.35 14.99 19.34
C GLN A 247 -4.22 14.80 18.09
N ALA A 248 -4.43 15.86 17.32
CA ALA A 248 -5.19 15.77 16.08
C ALA A 248 -4.47 14.95 15.01
N TYR A 249 -3.14 15.11 14.90
CA TYR A 249 -2.32 14.29 14.02
C TYR A 249 -2.35 12.82 14.44
N GLU A 250 -2.16 12.53 15.73
CA GLU A 250 -2.20 11.16 16.27
C GLU A 250 -3.56 10.50 16.00
N ALA A 251 -4.67 11.17 16.33
CA ALA A 251 -6.02 10.65 16.08
C ALA A 251 -6.29 10.42 14.58
N ALA A 252 -5.74 11.26 13.71
CA ALA A 252 -5.84 11.08 12.26
C ALA A 252 -4.99 9.91 11.77
N PHE A 253 -3.79 9.76 12.32
CA PHE A 253 -2.88 8.67 12.02
C PHE A 253 -3.46 7.30 12.43
N ASP A 254 -4.06 7.21 13.62
CA ASP A 254 -4.68 5.97 14.09
C ASP A 254 -5.85 5.54 13.18
N ARG A 255 -6.71 6.50 12.79
CA ARG A 255 -7.79 6.25 11.82
C ARG A 255 -7.25 5.80 10.47
N LEU A 256 -6.19 6.44 9.99
CA LEU A 256 -5.54 6.07 8.75
C LEU A 256 -5.01 4.63 8.80
N LEU A 257 -4.34 4.24 9.89
CA LEU A 257 -3.83 2.87 10.06
C LEU A 257 -4.95 1.82 10.03
N ILE A 258 -6.11 2.12 10.63
CA ILE A 258 -7.29 1.24 10.56
C ILE A 258 -7.80 1.11 9.12
N VAL A 259 -7.84 2.20 8.36
CA VAL A 259 -8.22 2.18 6.93
C VAL A 259 -7.23 1.33 6.13
N LEU A 260 -5.93 1.51 6.36
CA LEU A 260 -4.88 0.71 5.70
C LEU A 260 -4.97 -0.77 6.08
N ALA A 261 -5.26 -1.09 7.34
CA ALA A 261 -5.49 -2.45 7.79
C ALA A 261 -6.68 -3.08 7.08
N ALA A 262 -7.81 -2.36 6.96
CA ALA A 262 -9.00 -2.85 6.26
C ALA A 262 -8.70 -3.13 4.77
N ILE A 263 -8.00 -2.21 4.08
CA ILE A 263 -7.58 -2.41 2.68
C ILE A 263 -6.64 -3.62 2.56
N THR A 264 -5.74 -3.81 3.52
CA THR A 264 -4.82 -4.95 3.58
C THR A 264 -5.56 -6.27 3.76
N VAL A 265 -6.56 -6.33 4.65
CA VAL A 265 -7.43 -7.51 4.84
C VAL A 265 -8.22 -7.81 3.57
N MET A 266 -8.83 -6.81 2.95
CA MET A 266 -9.56 -6.98 1.68
C MET A 266 -8.64 -7.55 0.59
N THR A 267 -7.41 -7.05 0.52
CA THR A 267 -6.43 -7.56 -0.44
C THR A 267 -5.95 -8.96 -0.09
N ALA A 268 -5.78 -9.29 1.19
CA ALA A 268 -5.48 -10.65 1.62
C ALA A 268 -6.55 -11.64 1.14
N ILE A 269 -7.83 -11.27 1.23
CA ILE A 269 -8.96 -12.07 0.73
C ILE A 269 -8.89 -12.22 -0.79
N VAL A 270 -8.68 -11.12 -1.53
CA VAL A 270 -8.58 -11.15 -3.00
C VAL A 270 -7.41 -12.00 -3.46
N VAL A 271 -6.23 -11.85 -2.86
CA VAL A 271 -5.02 -12.64 -3.15
C VAL A 271 -5.27 -14.11 -2.85
N PHE A 272 -5.82 -14.43 -1.68
CA PHE A 272 -6.10 -15.81 -1.30
C PHE A 272 -7.09 -16.50 -2.24
N LEU A 273 -8.20 -15.83 -2.59
CA LEU A 273 -9.21 -16.36 -3.50
C LEU A 273 -8.70 -16.44 -4.95
N GLY A 274 -8.00 -15.41 -5.42
CA GLY A 274 -7.46 -15.32 -6.78
C GLY A 274 -6.40 -16.39 -7.05
N LEU A 275 -5.49 -16.61 -6.10
CA LEU A 275 -4.44 -17.62 -6.22
C LEU A 275 -4.95 -19.06 -6.02
N ARG A 276 -5.98 -19.31 -5.20
CA ARG A 276 -6.53 -20.67 -5.00
C ARG A 276 -7.35 -21.19 -6.19
N ARG A 277 -8.13 -20.33 -6.85
CA ARG A 277 -9.02 -20.75 -7.96
C ARG A 277 -8.25 -21.29 -9.17
N GLY A 278 -6.98 -20.95 -9.29
CA GLY A 278 -6.12 -21.42 -10.37
C GLY A 278 -5.65 -22.87 -10.28
N SER A 279 -5.45 -23.40 -9.08
CA SER A 279 -4.92 -24.76 -8.91
C SER A 279 -5.94 -25.84 -9.29
N ALA A 280 -7.23 -25.51 -9.29
CA ALA A 280 -8.30 -26.45 -9.64
C ALA A 280 -8.40 -26.70 -11.16
N SER A 281 -8.13 -25.70 -12.02
CA SER A 281 -8.27 -25.87 -13.47
C SER A 281 -7.09 -26.60 -14.12
N GLU A 282 -5.90 -26.58 -13.51
CA GLU A 282 -4.72 -27.30 -14.03
C GLU A 282 -4.84 -28.82 -13.91
N HIS A 283 -5.65 -29.33 -12.95
CA HIS A 283 -5.89 -30.77 -12.80
C HIS A 283 -6.93 -31.32 -13.80
N GLU A 284 -7.76 -30.47 -14.42
CA GLU A 284 -8.82 -30.92 -15.32
C GLU A 284 -8.32 -31.13 -16.77
N THR A 285 -7.21 -30.49 -17.16
CA THR A 285 -6.62 -30.61 -18.51
C THR A 285 -5.65 -31.77 -18.73
N VAL A 286 -5.32 -32.58 -17.71
CA VAL A 286 -4.38 -33.72 -17.84
C VAL A 286 -5.08 -35.09 -17.92
N ALA A 287 -6.42 -35.13 -17.93
CA ALA A 287 -7.15 -36.36 -18.28
C ALA A 287 -7.14 -36.57 -19.80
N LEU A 288 -6.06 -37.12 -20.35
CA LEU A 288 -6.05 -37.66 -21.71
C LEU A 288 -7.00 -38.89 -21.78
N PRO A 289 -7.77 -39.05 -22.87
CA PRO A 289 -8.72 -40.15 -22.99
C PRO A 289 -8.00 -41.50 -23.02
N ALA A 290 -8.42 -42.40 -22.15
CA ALA A 290 -8.04 -43.79 -22.18
C ALA A 290 -8.47 -44.44 -23.50
N GLY A 291 -7.52 -45.09 -24.17
CA GLY A 291 -7.72 -46.28 -24.98
C GLY A 291 -8.70 -46.20 -26.15
N GLN A 292 -8.16 -46.10 -27.36
CA GLN A 292 -8.68 -46.86 -28.49
C GLN A 292 -7.52 -47.58 -29.18
N GLU A 293 -7.16 -48.73 -28.62
CA GLU A 293 -6.69 -49.87 -29.41
C GLU A 293 -7.93 -50.70 -29.76
N GLY A 294 -8.09 -51.02 -31.05
CA GLY A 294 -9.17 -51.80 -31.61
C GLY A 294 -9.14 -51.78 -33.13
#